data_AF-A0A653G2X1-F1
#
_entry.id   AF-A0A653G2X1-F1
#
_cell.length_a   1.000
_cell.length_b   1.000
_cell.length_c   1.000
_cell.angle_alpha   90.00
_cell.angle_beta   90.00
_cell.angle_gamma   90.00
#
_symmetry.space_group_name_H-M   'P 1'
#
loop_
_entity.id
_entity.type
_entity.pdbx_description
1 polymer ?
#
loop_
_entity_poly.entity_id
_entity_poly.type
_entity_poly.pdbx_seq_one_letter_code
_entity_poly.pdbx_strand_id
1 'polypeptide(L)' 'MKINMDQKIILSEFYSNFAIVWLAAGFVGPIFSPIENRFIFVVRLILSLIFARMSLQVAINKLK' A
#
# COMPACT_ATOMS: atom_id res chain seq x y z
N MET A 1 -13.95 -5.07 21.85
CA MET A 1 -12.63 -5.63 22.24
C MET A 1 -11.64 -4.47 22.29
N LYS A 2 -11.04 -4.16 23.45
CA LYS A 2 -10.06 -3.08 23.59
C LYS A 2 -8.72 -3.60 23.05
N ILE A 3 -8.23 -3.02 21.97
CA ILE A 3 -6.95 -3.40 21.36
C ILE A 3 -5.82 -2.89 22.26
N ASN A 4 -4.87 -3.75 22.62
CA ASN A 4 -3.71 -3.38 23.44
C ASN A 4 -2.73 -2.48 22.66
N MET A 5 -1.91 -1.69 23.34
CA MET A 5 -0.96 -0.76 22.73
C MET A 5 0.06 -1.49 21.85
N ASP A 6 0.56 -2.65 22.28
CA ASP A 6 1.46 -3.50 21.47
C ASP A 6 0.80 -3.98 20.18
N GLN A 7 -0.48 -4.35 20.24
CA GLN A 7 -1.25 -4.75 19.07
C GLN A 7 -1.46 -3.59 18.10
N LYS A 8 -1.62 -2.35 18.59
CA LYS A 8 -1.72 -1.17 17.72
C LYS A 8 -0.42 -0.91 16.96
N ILE A 9 0.73 -1.04 17.63
CA ILE A 9 2.04 -0.84 17.02
C ILE A 9 2.27 -1.87 15.91
N ILE A 10 2.10 -3.16 16.20
CA ILE A 10 2.24 -4.25 15.22
C ILE A 10 1.33 -4.02 14.01
N LEU A 11 0.08 -3.61 14.25
CA LEU A 11 -0.86 -3.37 13.17
C LEU A 11 -0.45 -2.16 12.32
N SER A 12 0.07 -1.10 12.93
CA SER A 12 0.55 0.09 12.21
C SER A 12 1.77 -0.21 11.34
N GLU A 13 2.67 -1.06 11.82
CA GLU A 13 3.86 -1.48 11.12
C GLU A 13 3.50 -2.39 9.94
N PHE A 14 2.57 -3.33 10.15
CA PHE A 14 2.01 -4.16 9.09
C PHE A 14 1.43 -3.32 7.95
N TYR A 15 0.55 -2.36 8.27
CA TYR A 15 -0.09 -1.52 7.26
C TYR A 15 0.89 -0.55 6.57
N SER A 16 1.92 -0.07 7.28
CA SER A 16 2.99 0.74 6.69
C SER A 16 3.82 -0.07 5.70
N ASN A 17 4.25 -1.28 6.07
CA ASN A 17 4.98 -2.18 5.18
C ASN A 17 4.12 -2.59 3.98
N PHE A 18 2.84 -2.87 4.19
CA PHE A 18 1.90 -3.18 3.12
C PHE A 18 1.75 -2.02 2.13
N ALA A 19 1.72 -0.77 2.62
CA ALA A 19 1.69 0.41 1.75
C ALA A 19 2.93 0.50 0.85
N ILE A 20 4.13 0.23 1.41
CA ILE A 20 5.39 0.22 0.66
C ILE A 20 5.37 -0.86 -0.42
N VAL A 21 4.93 -2.07 -0.08
CA VAL A 21 4.84 -3.19 -1.04
C VAL A 21 3.89 -2.87 -2.19
N TRP A 22 2.73 -2.27 -1.92
CA TRP A 22 1.79 -1.86 -2.97
C TRP A 22 2.37 -0.81 -3.90
N LEU A 23 3.08 0.19 -3.35
CA LEU A 23 3.79 1.19 -4.13
C LEU A 23 4.85 0.54 -5.02
N ALA A 24 5.70 -0.32 -4.45
CA ALA A 24 6.73 -1.02 -5.20
C ALA A 24 6.13 -1.91 -6.30
N ALA A 25 5.09 -2.69 -6.01
CA ALA A 25 4.43 -3.55 -6.98
C ALA A 25 3.83 -2.78 -8.17
N GLY A 26 3.23 -1.61 -7.90
CA GLY A 26 2.68 -0.73 -8.92
C GLY A 26 3.71 -0.16 -9.89
N PHE A 27 4.90 0.16 -9.38
CA PHE A 27 6.01 0.68 -10.18
C PHE A 27 6.84 -0.42 -10.87
N VAL A 28 7.05 -1.55 -10.20
CA VAL A 28 7.99 -2.59 -10.63
C VAL A 28 7.38 -3.54 -11.65
N GLY A 29 6.12 -3.94 -11.48
CA GLY A 29 5.46 -4.89 -12.40
C GLY A 29 5.53 -4.49 -13.89
N PRO A 30 5.33 -3.20 -14.23
CA PRO A 30 5.41 -2.70 -15.61
C PRO A 30 6.83 -2.61 -16.20
N ILE A 31 7.87 -2.64 -15.36
CA ILE A 31 9.27 -2.68 -15.81
C ILE A 31 9.60 -4.08 -16.35
N PHE A 32 9.06 -5.12 -15.71
CA PHE A 32 9.36 -6.52 -16.04
C PHE A 32 8.37 -7.18 -17.01
N SER A 33 7.19 -6.58 -17.20
CA SER A 33 6.22 -7.00 -18.21
C SER A 33 6.02 -5.82 -19.16
N PRO A 34 6.43 -5.91 -20.44
CA PRO A 34 6.15 -4.86 -21.41
C PRO A 34 4.64 -4.82 -21.64
N ILE A 35 3.93 -4.02 -20.84
CA ILE A 35 2.51 -3.77 -21.00
C ILE A 35 2.40 -2.92 -22.26
N GLU A 36 1.99 -3.54 -23.37
CA GLU A 36 1.76 -2.85 -24.65
C GLU A 36 0.79 -1.69 -24.51
N ASN A 37 -0.14 -1.79 -23.55
CA ASN A 37 -1.17 -0.81 -23.31
C ASN A 37 -0.82 0.15 -22.15
N ARG A 38 -0.30 1.33 -22.49
CA ARG A 38 0.01 2.41 -21.53
C ARG A 38 -1.17 2.81 -20.64
N PHE A 39 -2.42 2.63 -21.10
CA PHE A 39 -3.60 2.92 -20.28
C PHE A 39 -3.71 1.97 -19.08
N ILE A 40 -3.47 0.67 -19.29
CA ILE A 40 -3.50 -0.34 -18.22
C ILE A 40 -2.40 -0.07 -17.20
N PHE A 41 -1.22 0.38 -17.64
CA PHE A 41 -0.14 0.80 -16.75
C PHE A 41 -0.57 1.93 -15.82
N VAL A 42 -1.14 3.00 -16.39
CA VAL A 42 -1.58 4.17 -15.61
C VAL A 42 -2.68 3.79 -14.62
N VAL A 43 -3.66 2.97 -15.02
CA VAL A 43 -4.71 2.48 -14.13
C VAL A 43 -4.12 1.67 -12.97
N ARG A 44 -3.18 0.75 -13.25
CA ARG A 44 -2.49 -0.02 -12.22
C ARG A 44 -1.72 0.87 -11.25
N LEU A 45 -0.99 1.86 -11.75
CA LEU A 45 -0.24 2.81 -10.94
C LEU A 45 -1.17 3.60 -10.00
N ILE A 46 -2.28 4.12 -10.54
CA ILE A 46 -3.27 4.87 -9.76
C ILE A 46 -3.88 4.00 -8.66
N LEU A 47 -4.28 2.76 -8.99
CA LEU A 47 -4.82 1.83 -7.99
C LEU A 47 -3.80 1.54 -6.89
N SER A 48 -2.53 1.31 -7.26
CA SER A 48 -1.44 1.05 -6.31
C SER A 48 -1.23 2.22 -5.35
N LEU A 49 -1.28 3.46 -5.86
CA LEU A 49 -1.19 4.67 -5.05
C LEU A 49 -2.39 4.81 -4.09
N ILE A 50 -3.60 4.52 -4.56
CA ILE A 50 -4.81 4.55 -3.71
C ILE A 50 -4.69 3.54 -2.58
N PHE A 51 -4.31 2.28 -2.86
CA PHE A 51 -4.15 1.25 -1.84
C PHE A 51 -3.03 1.56 -0.85
N ALA A 52 -1.90 2.07 -1.32
CA ALA A 52 -0.81 2.50 -0.46
C ALA A 52 -1.26 3.63 0.47
N ARG A 53 -1.96 4.64 -0.05
CA ARG A 53 -2.48 5.77 0.72
C ARG A 53 -3.51 5.34 1.75
N MET A 54 -4.45 4.45 1.39
CA MET A 54 -5.44 3.90 2.33
C MET A 54 -4.76 3.09 3.44
N SER A 55 -3.79 2.25 3.10
CA SER A 55 -3.06 1.43 4.06
C SER A 55 -2.28 2.31 5.05
N LEU A 56 -1.58 3.34 4.54
CA LEU A 56 -0.86 4.30 5.37
C LEU A 56 -1.81 5.09 6.28
N GLN A 57 -2.99 5.48 5.78
CA GLN A 57 -4.00 6.16 6.58
C GLN A 57 -4.52 5.27 7.72
N VAL A 58 -4.71 3.97 7.48
CA VAL A 58 -5.06 3.00 8.53
C VAL A 58 -3.93 2.89 9.55
N ALA A 59 -2.66 2.82 9.12
CA ALA A 59 -1.51 2.78 10.02
C ALA A 59 -1.47 4.01 10.95
N ILE A 60 -1.58 5.21 10.39
CA ILE A 60 -1.57 6.47 11.15
C ILE A 60 -2.75 6.55 12.12
N ASN A 61 -3.94 6.16 11.69
CA ASN A 61 -5.13 6.17 12.55
C ASN A 61 -5.05 5.15 13.70
N LYS A 62 -4.20 4.13 13.61
CA LYS A 62 -3.96 3.17 14.70
C LYS A 62 -2.89 3.65 15.68
N LEU A 63 -2.00 4.54 15.24
CA LEU A 63 -0.98 5.19 16.07
C LEU A 63 -1.53 6.41 16.84
N LYS A 64 -2.57 7.09 16.34
CA LYS A 64 -3.36 8.07 17.10
C LYS A 64 -4.28 7.40 18.14
#